data_AF-A0A8S3AJP0-F1
#
_entry.id   AF-A0A8S3AJP0-F1
#
_cell.length_a   1.000
_cell.length_b   1.000
_cell.length_c   1.000
_cell.angle_alpha   90.00
_cell.angle_beta   90.00
_cell.angle_gamma   90.00
#
_symmetry.space_group_name_H-M   'P 1'
#
loop_
_entity.id
_entity.type
_entity.pdbx_description
1 polymer ?
#
loop_
_entity_poly.entity_id
_entity_poly.type
_entity_poly.pdbx_seq_one_letter_code
_entity_poly.pdbx_strand_id
1 'polypeptide(L)' 'TLDKQLFALGGYDGKHFSSVVEVYDPEKNEWTFGTSLTKERSGHGSALTVEPTLEDDE' A
#
# COMPACT_ATOMS: atom_id res chain seq x y z
N THR A 1 -6.77 -6.78 5.56
CA THR A 1 -6.66 -5.42 5.00
C THR A 1 -6.53 -4.48 6.17
N LEU A 2 -5.56 -3.57 6.16
CA LEU A 2 -5.57 -2.42 7.07
C LEU A 2 -6.83 -1.64 6.68
N ASP A 3 -7.82 -1.59 7.56
CA ASP A 3 -9.05 -0.80 7.40
C ASP A 3 -9.83 -0.97 6.08
N LYS A 4 -9.78 -2.17 5.46
CA LYS A 4 -10.39 -2.47 4.14
C LYS A 4 -9.88 -1.63 2.96
N GLN A 5 -8.74 -0.97 3.10
CA GLN A 5 -8.14 -0.20 2.01
C GLN A 5 -7.29 -1.10 1.07
N LEU A 6 -7.24 -0.70 -0.21
CA LEU A 6 -6.35 -1.32 -1.21
C LEU A 6 -5.20 -0.38 -1.54
N PHE A 7 -4.00 -0.94 -1.65
CA PHE A 7 -2.77 -0.18 -1.90
C PHE A 7 -2.17 -0.58 -3.24
N ALA A 8 -1.87 0.41 -4.08
CA ALA A 8 -1.05 0.26 -5.29
C ALA A 8 0.32 0.91 -5.04
N LEU A 9 1.40 0.15 -5.16
CA LEU A 9 2.75 0.58 -4.77
C LEU A 9 3.68 0.61 -6.00
N GLY A 10 4.14 1.80 -6.38
CA GLY A 10 5.05 2.00 -7.51
C GLY A 10 4.46 1.53 -8.84
N GLY A 11 5.30 0.96 -9.71
CA GLY A 11 4.87 0.43 -11.02
C GLY A 11 5.64 1.02 -12.20
N TYR A 12 5.17 0.70 -13.40
CA TYR A 12 5.71 1.17 -14.68
C TYR A 12 4.56 1.53 -15.62
N ASP A 13 4.53 2.76 -16.13
CA ASP A 13 3.45 3.28 -16.98
C ASP A 13 3.68 3.06 -18.49
N GLY A 14 4.74 2.33 -18.86
CA GLY A 14 5.20 2.17 -20.23
C GLY A 14 6.35 3.11 -20.62
N LYS A 15 6.70 4.09 -19.77
CA LYS A 15 7.81 5.03 -19.99
C LYS A 15 8.69 5.24 -18.76
N HIS A 16 8.09 5.38 -17.57
CA HIS A 16 8.80 5.70 -16.34
C HIS A 16 8.40 4.73 -15.22
N PHE A 17 9.35 4.48 -14.31
CA PHE A 17 9.02 3.84 -13.04
C PHE A 17 8.37 4.85 -12.11
N SER A 18 7.54 4.36 -11.20
CA SER A 18 6.86 5.20 -10.22
C SER A 18 7.30 4.88 -8.80
N SER A 19 7.42 5.91 -7.98
CA SER A 19 7.51 5.81 -6.52
C SER A 19 6.17 6.11 -5.83
N VAL A 20 5.12 6.45 -6.60
CA VAL A 20 3.81 6.82 -6.08
C VAL A 20 3.18 5.63 -5.38
N VAL A 21 2.49 5.93 -4.28
CA VAL A 21 1.62 4.99 -3.58
C VAL A 21 0.20 5.55 -3.63
N GLU A 22 -0.74 4.75 -4.09
CA GLU A 22 -2.15 5.10 -4.14
C GLU A 22 -2.94 4.21 -3.18
N VAL A 23 -3.87 4.81 -2.45
CA VAL A 23 -4.73 4.15 -1.47
C VAL A 23 -6.18 4.33 -1.90
N TYR A 24 -6.85 3.21 -2.14
CA TYR A 24 -8.26 3.17 -2.47
C TYR A 24 -9.09 3.01 -1.20
N ASP A 25 -10.01 3.95 -0.99
CA ASP A 25 -11.04 3.92 0.05
C ASP A 25 -12.36 3.43 -0.57
N PRO A 26 -12.83 2.21 -0.24
CA PRO A 26 -14.06 1.66 -0.81
C PRO A 26 -15.33 2.36 -0.30
N GLU A 27 -15.29 3.07 0.83
CA GLU A 27 -16.45 3.79 1.36
C GLU A 27 -16.68 5.09 0.58
N LYS A 28 -15.59 5.75 0.18
CA LYS A 28 -15.63 6.96 -0.65
C LYS A 28 -15.63 6.66 -2.15
N ASN A 29 -15.23 5.45 -2.55
CA ASN A 29 -15.00 5.08 -3.94
C ASN A 29 -13.99 6.01 -4.63
N GLU A 30 -12.89 6.28 -3.93
CA GLU A 30 -11.87 7.25 -4.37
C GLU A 30 -10.46 6.70 -4.14
N TRP A 31 -9.54 7.11 -5.02
CA TRP A 31 -8.11 6.91 -4.85
C TRP A 31 -7.48 8.18 -4.27
N THR A 32 -6.58 8.01 -3.31
CA THR A 32 -5.80 9.10 -2.69
C THR A 32 -4.31 8.76 -2.70
N PHE A 33 -3.45 9.77 -2.58
CA PHE A 33 -2.02 9.54 -2.49
C PHE A 33 -1.59 9.20 -1.06
N GLY A 34 -0.83 8.11 -0.92
CA GLY A 34 -0.15 7.72 0.32
C GLY A 34 1.29 8.23 0.38
N THR A 35 2.06 7.68 1.33
CA THR A 35 3.49 7.98 1.43
C THR A 35 4.25 7.30 0.30
N SER A 36 5.03 8.06 -0.48
CA SER A 36 5.80 7.54 -1.61
C SER A 36 6.89 6.56 -1.18
N LEU A 37 7.24 5.63 -2.08
CA LEU A 37 8.41 4.78 -1.94
C LEU A 37 9.70 5.62 -1.99
N THR A 38 10.75 5.15 -1.32
CA THR A 38 12.06 5.83 -1.31
C THR A 38 12.73 5.90 -2.68
N LYS A 39 12.37 5.00 -3.59
CA LYS A 39 12.81 4.97 -4.99
C LYS A 39 11.72 4.40 -5.87
N GLU A 40 11.65 4.91 -7.09
CA GLU A 40 10.82 4.37 -8.17
C GLU A 40 11.22 2.93 -8.48
N ARG A 41 10.23 2.03 -8.61
CA ARG A 41 10.46 0.61 -8.87
C ARG A 41 9.20 -0.08 -9.38
N SER A 42 9.39 -1.18 -10.11
CA SER A 42 8.32 -2.11 -10.52
C SER A 42 8.75 -3.57 -10.29
N GLY A 43 7.81 -4.52 -10.39
CA GLY A 43 8.11 -5.95 -10.35
C GLY A 43 8.55 -6.48 -8.98
N HIS A 44 8.21 -5.78 -7.90
CA HIS A 44 8.48 -6.22 -6.53
C HIS A 44 7.27 -6.95 -5.93
N GLY A 45 7.51 -7.78 -4.92
CA GLY A 45 6.46 -8.37 -4.09
C GLY A 45 6.14 -7.50 -2.88
N SER A 46 4.87 -7.49 -2.47
CA SER A 46 4.40 -6.78 -1.28
C SER A 46 3.55 -7.71 -0.42
N ALA A 47 3.69 -7.60 0.90
CA ALA A 47 2.91 -8.37 1.87
C ALA A 47 2.54 -7.47 3.05
N LEU A 48 1.37 -7.73 3.64
CA LEU A 48 0.91 -7.06 4.86
C LEU A 48 1.08 -8.05 6.03
N THR A 49 1.76 -7.61 7.08
CA THR A 49 1.84 -8.34 8.35
C THR A 49 0.91 -7.69 9.36
N VAL A 50 0.28 -8.49 10.21
CA VAL A 50 -0.41 -8.01 11.41
C VAL A 50 0.50 -8.29 12.59
N GLU A 51 0.70 -7.30 13.45
CA GLU A 51 1.31 -7.55 14.74
C GLU A 51 0.28 -8.31 15.59
N PRO A 52 0.62 -9.49 16.14
CA PRO A 52 -0.27 -10.14 17.08
C PRO A 52 -0.42 -9.25 18.30
N THR A 53 -1.65 -8.92 18.67
CA THR A 53 -1.92 -8.37 19.99
C THR A 53 -1.46 -9.42 21.00
N LEU A 54 -0.45 -9.10 21.80
CA LEU A 54 -0.16 -9.88 22.99
C LEU A 54 -1.40 -9.76 23.86
N GLU A 55 -2.22 -10.81 23.92
CA GLU A 55 -3.19 -10.93 24.99
C GLU A 55 -2.34 -11.04 26.26
N ASP A 56 -2.49 -10.08 27.17
CA ASP A 56 -1.90 -10.19 28.49
C ASP A 56 -2.52 -11.44 29.14
N ASP A 57 -1.73 -12.51 29.25
CA ASP A 57 -2.09 -13.71 30.01
C ASP A 57 -2.26 -13.28 31.49
N GLU A 58 -3.51 -13.01 31.92
CA GLU A 58 -3.88 -12.89 33.34
C GLU A 58 -3.86 -14.24 34.07
#